data_AF-A0A5D2P285-F1
#
_entry.id   AF-A0A5D2P285-F1
#
_cell.length_a   1.000
_cell.length_b   1.000
_cell.length_c   1.000
_cell.angle_alpha   90.00
_cell.angle_beta   90.00
_cell.angle_gamma   90.00
#
_symmetry.space_group_name_H-M   'P 1'
#
loop_
_entity.id
_entity.type
_entity.pdbx_description
1 polymer ?
#
loop_
_entity_poly.entity_id
_entity_poly.type
_entity_poly.pdbx_seq_one_letter_code
_entity_poly.pdbx_strand_id
1 'polypeptide(L)'
;MKDDYIHLFVRRPVRRSPVINHGYFTRWAAFGKLLYQFLDCEGSNIEKGKTKKQILSLGAGFDTTNFQLQDEGKAPYLYVELDFKEVTSKKASLIESYSQLRDKIGATASILRENGEVLSEHYKLLSVDLHDIHIFAEFISVALQAMG
;
A
#
# COMPACT_ATOMS: atom_id res chain seq x y z
N MET A 1 -11.78 2.80 -14.76
CA MET A 1 -10.81 2.88 -13.66
C MET A 1 -10.72 4.34 -13.27
N LYS A 2 -11.08 4.68 -12.03
CA LYS A 2 -10.88 6.02 -11.48
C LYS A 2 -9.81 5.89 -10.40
N ASP A 3 -8.69 6.55 -10.59
CA ASP A 3 -7.60 6.60 -9.62
C ASP A 3 -7.21 8.07 -9.48
N ASP A 4 -7.63 8.67 -8.38
CA ASP A 4 -7.42 10.08 -8.11
C ASP A 4 -6.02 10.36 -7.53
N TYR A 5 -5.17 9.34 -7.36
CA TYR A 5 -3.85 9.46 -6.74
C TYR A 5 -2.69 9.23 -7.71
N ILE A 6 -2.87 8.41 -8.75
CA ILE A 6 -1.77 7.99 -9.63
C ILE A 6 -1.00 9.17 -10.24
N HIS A 7 -1.69 10.26 -10.53
CA HIS A 7 -1.12 11.48 -11.10
C HIS A 7 -0.12 12.21 -10.17
N LEU A 8 -0.18 11.94 -8.85
CA LEU A 8 0.78 12.44 -7.87
C LEU A 8 2.10 11.64 -7.89
N PHE A 9 2.04 10.40 -8.39
CA PHE A 9 3.20 9.51 -8.46
C PHE A 9 3.85 9.44 -9.84
N VAL A 10 3.14 9.82 -10.91
CA VAL A 10 3.66 9.79 -12.28
C VAL A 10 3.71 11.20 -12.88
N ARG A 11 4.87 11.56 -13.44
CA ARG A 11 5.07 12.92 -13.99
C ARG A 11 4.18 13.24 -15.20
N ARG A 12 3.93 12.26 -16.07
CA ARG A 12 3.11 12.43 -17.29
C ARG A 12 2.40 11.13 -17.66
N PRO A 13 1.13 11.20 -18.09
CA PRO A 13 0.46 10.07 -18.71
C PRO A 13 1.21 9.64 -19.97
N VAL A 14 1.49 8.35 -20.11
CA VAL A 14 2.10 7.80 -21.32
C VAL A 14 1.02 7.10 -22.13
N ARG A 15 0.83 7.54 -23.38
CA ARG A 15 -0.10 6.88 -24.31
C ARG A 15 0.44 5.49 -24.65
N ARG A 16 -0.32 4.45 -24.33
CA ARG A 16 -0.04 3.05 -24.73
C ARG A 16 -1.04 2.58 -25.78
N SER A 17 -0.71 1.49 -26.48
CA SER A 17 -1.63 0.87 -27.43
C SER A 17 -2.90 0.37 -26.72
N PRO A 18 -4.04 0.27 -27.42
CA PRO A 18 -5.29 -0.21 -26.82
C PRO A 18 -5.16 -1.59 -26.14
N VAL A 19 -4.39 -2.50 -26.73
CA VAL A 19 -4.15 -3.85 -26.16
C VAL A 19 -3.39 -3.79 -24.84
N ILE A 20 -2.40 -2.89 -24.70
CA ILE A 20 -1.66 -2.69 -23.46
C ILE A 20 -2.59 -2.11 -22.38
N ASN A 21 -3.38 -1.08 -22.71
CA ASN A 21 -4.33 -0.48 -21.78
C ASN A 21 -5.38 -1.49 -21.30
N HIS A 22 -5.87 -2.34 -22.20
CA HIS A 22 -6.80 -3.41 -21.85
C HIS A 22 -6.14 -4.42 -20.89
N GLY A 23 -4.89 -4.81 -21.14
CA GLY A 23 -4.14 -5.68 -20.23
C GLY A 23 -4.01 -5.09 -18.82
N TYR A 24 -3.66 -3.80 -18.69
CA TYR A 24 -3.62 -3.11 -17.40
C TYR A 24 -4.98 -3.07 -16.72
N PHE A 25 -6.05 -2.77 -17.45
CA PHE A 25 -7.40 -2.75 -16.91
C PHE A 25 -7.82 -4.12 -16.37
N THR A 26 -7.59 -5.19 -17.13
CA THR A 26 -7.95 -6.56 -16.72
C THR A 26 -7.16 -6.98 -15.48
N ARG A 27 -5.87 -6.66 -15.41
CA ARG A 27 -5.04 -6.90 -14.22
C ARG A 27 -5.62 -6.17 -13.00
N TRP A 28 -5.90 -4.88 -13.13
CA TRP A 28 -6.44 -4.06 -12.06
C TRP A 28 -7.81 -4.59 -11.59
N ALA A 29 -8.72 -4.90 -12.51
CA ALA A 29 -10.06 -5.38 -12.18
C ALA A 29 -10.03 -6.76 -11.50
N ALA A 30 -9.18 -7.68 -11.96
CA ALA A 30 -9.03 -8.99 -11.36
C ALA A 30 -8.45 -8.90 -9.94
N PHE A 31 -7.39 -8.11 -9.76
CA PHE A 31 -6.78 -7.89 -8.44
C PHE A 31 -7.77 -7.21 -7.48
N GLY A 32 -8.43 -6.14 -7.93
CA GLY A 32 -9.45 -5.44 -7.15
C GLY A 32 -10.56 -6.37 -6.68
N LYS A 33 -11.07 -7.25 -7.56
CA LYS A 33 -12.10 -8.23 -7.19
C LYS A 33 -11.65 -9.14 -6.03
N LEU A 34 -10.44 -9.71 -6.12
CA LEU A 34 -9.89 -10.59 -5.08
C LEU A 34 -9.66 -9.84 -3.77
N LEU A 35 -9.14 -8.61 -3.87
CA LEU A 35 -8.91 -7.72 -2.75
C LEU A 35 -10.21 -7.39 -1.99
N TYR A 36 -11.27 -6.99 -2.70
CA TYR A 36 -12.56 -6.72 -2.05
C TYR A 36 -13.17 -7.98 -1.45
N GLN A 37 -13.06 -9.13 -2.11
CA GLN A 37 -13.52 -10.40 -1.52
C GLN A 37 -12.80 -10.68 -0.19
N PHE A 38 -11.48 -10.50 -0.13
CA PHE A 38 -10.73 -10.62 1.12
C PHE A 38 -11.19 -9.59 2.18
N LEU A 39 -11.37 -8.33 1.80
CA LEU A 39 -11.80 -7.24 2.69
C LEU A 39 -13.26 -7.34 3.14
N ASP A 40 -14.12 -8.06 2.42
CA ASP A 40 -15.52 -8.27 2.77
C ASP A 40 -15.77 -9.61 3.51
N CYS A 41 -14.84 -10.58 3.45
CA CYS A 41 -14.96 -11.84 4.20
C CYS A 41 -15.03 -11.62 5.72
N GLU A 42 -16.13 -11.98 6.37
CA GLU A 42 -16.21 -12.00 7.83
C GLU A 42 -15.46 -13.21 8.39
N GLY A 43 -14.71 -13.02 9.49
CA GLY A 43 -14.06 -14.13 10.17
C GLY A 43 -15.10 -15.08 10.79
N SER A 44 -14.86 -16.39 10.70
CA SER A 44 -15.74 -17.43 11.25
C SER A 44 -15.93 -17.40 12.78
N ASN A 45 -15.21 -16.51 13.48
CA ASN A 45 -15.32 -16.32 14.93
C ASN A 45 -16.28 -15.16 15.24
N ILE A 46 -17.58 -15.48 15.17
CA ILE A 46 -18.72 -14.56 15.39
C ILE A 46 -18.72 -13.92 16.79
N GLU A 47 -17.94 -14.43 17.75
CA GLU A 47 -18.03 -14.01 19.15
C GLU A 47 -17.06 -12.89 19.60
N LYS A 48 -16.14 -12.39 18.75
CA LYS A 48 -15.15 -11.37 19.18
C LYS A 48 -14.83 -10.32 18.12
N GLY A 49 -15.76 -9.41 17.86
CA GLY A 49 -15.52 -8.15 17.13
C GLY A 49 -15.12 -8.30 15.65
N LYS A 50 -14.95 -7.16 14.95
CA LYS A 50 -14.48 -7.15 13.55
C LYS A 50 -13.05 -7.69 13.47
N THR A 51 -12.82 -8.71 12.64
CA THR A 51 -11.46 -9.24 12.38
C THR A 51 -10.55 -8.14 11.81
N LYS A 52 -9.42 -7.88 12.48
CA LYS A 52 -8.40 -6.93 12.00
C LYS A 52 -7.68 -7.53 10.78
N LYS A 53 -7.96 -6.99 9.59
CA LYS A 53 -7.33 -7.43 8.34
C LYS A 53 -6.04 -6.69 8.08
N GLN A 54 -5.04 -7.38 7.53
CA GLN A 54 -3.77 -6.80 7.15
C GLN A 54 -3.49 -7.10 5.68
N ILE A 55 -2.88 -6.16 4.98
CA ILE A 55 -2.40 -6.34 3.61
C ILE A 55 -0.90 -6.08 3.59
N LEU A 56 -0.16 -7.01 3.00
CA LEU A 56 1.27 -6.89 2.73
C LEU A 56 1.47 -6.87 1.21
N SER A 57 1.80 -5.71 0.66
CA SER A 57 2.07 -5.51 -0.76
C SER A 57 3.58 -5.60 -1.02
N LEU A 58 4.00 -6.69 -1.68
CA LEU A 58 5.40 -6.96 -2.01
C LEU A 58 5.74 -6.43 -3.41
N GLY A 59 6.78 -5.63 -3.53
CA GLY A 59 7.10 -4.93 -4.77
C GLY A 59 6.00 -3.92 -5.12
N ALA A 60 5.57 -3.13 -4.12
CA ALA A 60 4.41 -2.26 -4.22
C ALA A 60 4.59 -1.14 -5.26
N GLY A 61 5.83 -0.78 -5.61
CA GLY A 61 6.09 0.33 -6.50
C GLY A 61 5.39 1.62 -6.03
N PHE A 62 4.75 2.29 -6.98
CA PHE A 62 3.92 3.46 -6.72
C PHE A 62 2.42 3.13 -6.72
N ASP A 63 2.06 1.92 -6.28
CA ASP A 63 0.66 1.53 -6.12
C ASP A 63 -0.10 2.50 -5.21
N THR A 64 -1.37 2.73 -5.55
CA THR A 64 -2.24 3.73 -4.94
C THR A 64 -3.40 3.10 -4.17
N THR A 65 -3.45 1.78 -4.06
CA THR A 65 -4.59 1.01 -3.54
C THR A 65 -4.94 1.42 -2.12
N ASN A 66 -3.95 1.62 -1.23
CA ASN A 66 -4.20 2.07 0.13
C ASN A 66 -5.00 3.40 0.16
N PHE A 67 -4.59 4.39 -0.63
CA PHE A 67 -5.25 5.69 -0.66
C PHE A 67 -6.68 5.60 -1.20
N GLN A 68 -6.90 4.78 -2.24
CA GLN A 68 -8.24 4.51 -2.78
C GLN A 68 -9.13 3.81 -1.75
N LEU A 69 -8.63 2.77 -1.07
CA LEU A 69 -9.38 2.06 -0.04
C LEU A 69 -9.75 2.96 1.15
N GLN A 70 -8.90 3.93 1.51
CA GLN A 70 -9.22 4.90 2.54
C GLN A 70 -10.38 5.82 2.15
N ASP A 71 -10.39 6.33 0.91
CA ASP A 71 -11.52 7.14 0.40
C ASP A 71 -12.82 6.33 0.35
N GLU A 72 -12.72 5.04 0.05
CA GLU A 72 -13.87 4.13 0.02
C GLU A 72 -14.35 3.68 1.41
N GLY A 73 -13.61 4.01 2.48
CA GLY A 73 -13.90 3.52 3.84
C GLY A 73 -13.69 2.02 4.01
N LYS A 74 -12.86 1.41 3.15
CA LYS A 74 -12.56 -0.03 3.09
C LYS A 74 -11.11 -0.38 3.42
N ALA A 75 -10.33 0.58 3.91
CA ALA A 75 -8.94 0.34 4.29
C ALA A 75 -8.84 -0.81 5.32
N PRO A 76 -7.84 -1.70 5.19
CA PRO A 76 -7.58 -2.72 6.21
C PRO A 76 -7.15 -2.07 7.53
N TYR A 77 -7.06 -2.87 8.60
CA TYR A 77 -6.48 -2.39 9.86
C TYR A 77 -5.01 -1.97 9.69
N LEU A 78 -4.26 -2.65 8.83
CA LEU A 78 -2.88 -2.30 8.51
C LEU A 78 -2.58 -2.59 7.03
N TYR A 79 -2.02 -1.62 6.34
CA TYR A 79 -1.52 -1.75 4.97
C TYR A 79 0.01 -1.55 4.98
N VAL A 80 0.76 -2.58 4.60
CA VAL A 80 2.23 -2.55 4.54
C VAL A 80 2.68 -2.67 3.10
N GLU A 81 3.57 -1.78 2.68
CA GLU A 81 4.19 -1.78 1.36
C GLU A 81 5.69 -1.99 1.50
N LEU A 82 6.20 -2.97 0.75
CA LEU A 82 7.60 -3.33 0.69
C LEU A 82 8.13 -3.14 -0.73
N ASP A 83 9.28 -2.49 -0.86
CA ASP A 83 10.00 -2.37 -2.12
C ASP A 83 11.48 -2.06 -1.87
N PHE A 84 12.28 -1.98 -2.93
CA PHE A 84 13.65 -1.51 -2.84
C PHE A 84 13.71 -0.06 -2.35
N LYS A 85 14.80 0.25 -1.63
CA LYS A 85 15.02 1.58 -1.03
C LYS A 85 14.89 2.72 -2.05
N GLU A 86 15.39 2.53 -3.26
CA GLU A 86 15.33 3.54 -4.32
C GLU A 86 13.90 3.88 -4.74
N VAL A 87 12.97 2.92 -4.60
CA VAL A 87 11.56 3.08 -4.89
C VAL A 87 10.85 3.70 -3.69
N THR A 88 11.06 3.16 -2.49
CA THR A 88 10.39 3.64 -1.28
C THR A 88 10.83 5.04 -0.88
N SER A 89 12.11 5.41 -1.01
CA SER A 89 12.58 6.79 -0.78
C SER A 89 11.90 7.80 -1.70
N LYS A 90 11.68 7.45 -2.98
CA LYS A 90 10.93 8.30 -3.92
C LYS A 90 9.47 8.41 -3.51
N LYS A 91 8.83 7.29 -3.15
CA LYS A 91 7.42 7.28 -2.72
C LYS A 91 7.23 8.07 -1.42
N ALA A 92 8.09 7.88 -0.42
CA ALA A 92 8.10 8.64 0.82
C ALA A 92 8.24 10.14 0.58
N SER A 93 9.13 10.55 -0.33
CA SER A 93 9.30 11.96 -0.71
C SER A 93 8.04 12.55 -1.34
N LEU A 94 7.34 11.79 -2.21
CA LEU A 94 6.09 12.22 -2.82
C LEU A 94 4.96 12.30 -1.80
N ILE A 95 4.85 11.32 -0.90
CA ILE A 95 3.87 11.30 0.18
C ILE A 95 4.05 12.51 1.10
N GLU A 96 5.30 12.90 1.41
CA GLU A 96 5.57 14.09 2.20
C GLU A 96 5.25 15.39 1.46
N SER A 97 5.48 15.43 0.15
CA SER A 97 5.34 16.66 -0.66
C SER A 97 3.90 17.01 -0.99
N TYR A 98 3.00 16.02 -1.08
CA TYR A 98 1.59 16.24 -1.44
C TYR A 98 0.69 16.05 -0.22
N SER A 99 0.00 17.12 0.20
CA SER A 99 -0.97 17.06 1.32
C SER A 99 -2.03 15.96 1.11
N GLN A 100 -2.51 15.79 -0.12
CA GLN A 100 -3.47 14.74 -0.51
C GLN A 100 -3.01 13.32 -0.13
N LEU A 101 -1.70 13.07 -0.10
CA LEU A 101 -1.12 11.79 0.34
C LEU A 101 -0.79 11.80 1.83
N ARG A 102 -0.21 12.91 2.31
CA ARG A 102 0.17 13.08 3.72
C ARG A 102 -1.03 12.95 4.66
N ASP A 103 -2.16 13.53 4.29
CA ASP A 103 -3.39 13.53 5.10
C ASP A 103 -3.96 12.11 5.26
N LYS A 104 -3.66 11.20 4.33
CA LYS A 104 -4.12 9.80 4.34
C LYS A 104 -3.29 8.88 5.24
N ILE A 105 -2.04 9.22 5.51
CA ILE A 105 -1.20 8.39 6.40
C ILE A 105 -1.29 8.83 7.86
N GLY A 106 -2.01 9.90 8.16
CA GLY A 106 -2.25 10.41 9.51
C GLY A 106 -1.22 11.45 9.97
N ALA A 107 -1.66 12.36 10.84
CA ALA A 107 -0.85 13.49 11.31
C ALA A 107 0.41 13.06 12.09
N THR A 108 0.32 11.94 12.81
CA THR A 108 1.40 11.38 13.64
C THR A 108 2.40 10.52 12.85
N ALA A 109 2.23 10.41 11.53
CA ALA A 109 3.11 9.57 10.72
C ALA A 109 4.56 10.10 10.72
N SER A 110 5.50 9.20 10.98
CA SER A 110 6.93 9.44 10.82
C SER A 110 7.33 9.17 9.37
N ILE A 111 8.03 10.11 8.73
CA ILE A 111 8.59 9.92 7.39
C ILE A 111 10.11 10.08 7.48
N LEU A 112 10.82 9.03 7.09
CA LEU A 112 12.28 8.99 7.04
C LEU A 112 12.70 8.72 5.60
N ARG A 113 12.76 9.77 4.77
CA ARG A 113 13.08 9.66 3.33
C ARG A 113 14.42 8.98 3.05
N GLU A 114 15.41 9.27 3.88
CA GLU A 114 16.76 8.68 3.82
C GLU A 114 16.75 7.16 4.00
N ASN A 115 15.78 6.63 4.74
CA ASN A 115 15.56 5.20 4.92
C ASN A 115 14.54 4.63 3.93
N GLY A 116 13.78 5.50 3.26
CA GLY A 116 12.66 5.07 2.43
C GLY A 116 11.50 4.52 3.26
N GLU A 117 11.26 5.13 4.42
CA GLU A 117 10.26 4.66 5.38
C GLU A 117 9.16 5.69 5.61
N VAL A 118 7.92 5.19 5.72
CA VAL A 118 6.76 5.91 6.24
C VAL A 118 6.12 5.01 7.28
N LEU A 119 6.00 5.49 8.51
CA LEU A 119 5.43 4.73 9.62
C LEU A 119 4.25 5.47 10.22
N SER A 120 3.09 4.83 10.21
CA SER A 120 1.87 5.31 10.87
C SER A 120 1.15 4.14 11.54
N GLU A 121 0.01 4.44 12.17
CA GLU A 121 -0.83 3.44 12.82
C GLU A 121 -1.35 2.37 11.84
N HIS A 122 -1.81 2.81 10.66
CA HIS A 122 -2.52 1.96 9.69
C HIS A 122 -1.82 1.80 8.34
N TYR A 123 -0.71 2.51 8.11
CA TYR A 123 0.07 2.44 6.88
C TYR A 123 1.57 2.41 7.18
N LYS A 124 2.28 1.46 6.55
CA LYS A 124 3.74 1.35 6.62
C LYS A 124 4.32 1.20 5.22
N LEU A 125 5.28 2.04 4.88
CA LEU A 125 6.15 1.89 3.72
C LEU A 125 7.55 1.57 4.23
N LEU A 126 8.16 0.50 3.73
CA LEU A 126 9.40 -0.04 4.26
C LEU A 126 10.32 -0.50 3.13
N SER A 127 11.61 -0.19 3.23
CA SER A 127 12.61 -0.66 2.26
C SER A 127 13.09 -2.07 2.62
N VAL A 128 13.04 -3.01 1.68
CA VAL A 128 13.59 -4.36 1.85
C VAL A 128 14.04 -4.93 0.49
N ASP A 129 15.12 -5.72 0.50
CA ASP A 129 15.45 -6.58 -0.64
C ASP A 129 14.73 -7.92 -0.47
N LEU A 130 13.75 -8.19 -1.34
CA LEU A 130 12.95 -9.42 -1.28
C LEU A 130 13.71 -10.69 -1.71
N HIS A 131 14.94 -10.56 -2.25
CA HIS A 131 15.77 -11.72 -2.57
C HIS A 131 16.41 -12.34 -1.32
N ASP A 132 16.55 -11.58 -0.24
CA ASP A 132 17.04 -12.09 1.04
C ASP A 132 15.87 -12.55 1.92
N ILE A 133 15.46 -13.81 1.71
CA ILE A 133 14.30 -14.40 2.38
C ILE A 133 14.47 -14.51 3.91
N HIS A 134 15.71 -14.57 4.40
CA HIS A 134 15.98 -14.66 5.84
C HIS A 134 15.77 -13.31 6.51
N ILE A 135 16.29 -12.23 5.91
CA ILE A 135 16.04 -10.86 6.37
C ILE A 135 14.54 -10.55 6.28
N PHE A 136 13.87 -10.97 5.19
CA PHE A 136 12.44 -10.74 4.99
C PHE A 136 11.55 -11.34 6.09
N ALA A 137 11.84 -12.57 6.54
CA ALA A 137 11.01 -13.23 7.56
C ALA A 137 11.10 -12.54 8.92
N GLU A 138 12.31 -12.17 9.34
CA GLU A 138 12.53 -11.39 10.58
C GLU A 138 11.88 -10.01 10.47
N PHE A 139 12.04 -9.37 9.31
CA PHE A 139 11.48 -8.06 9.03
C PHE A 139 9.94 -8.05 9.07
N ILE A 140 9.27 -9.04 8.49
CA ILE A 140 7.81 -9.16 8.55
C ILE A 140 7.33 -9.30 9.99
N SER A 141 8.02 -10.10 10.81
CA SER A 141 7.63 -10.27 12.20
C SER A 141 7.59 -8.91 12.90
N VAL A 142 8.61 -8.07 12.74
CA VAL A 142 8.67 -6.73 13.33
C VAL A 142 7.65 -5.78 12.69
N ALA A 143 7.54 -5.78 11.36
CA ALA A 143 6.66 -4.89 10.62
C ALA A 143 5.17 -5.13 10.92
N LEU A 144 4.78 -6.38 11.19
CA LEU A 144 3.40 -6.76 11.51
C LEU A 144 3.09 -6.77 13.02
N GLN A 145 4.10 -6.80 13.90
CA GLN A 145 3.93 -6.85 15.36
C GLN A 145 3.68 -5.50 16.05
N ALA A 146 3.86 -4.36 15.37
CA ALA A 146 3.63 -3.08 16.06
C ALA A 146 2.13 -2.85 16.31
N MET A 147 1.79 -2.80 17.61
CA MET A 147 0.50 -2.51 18.27
C MET A 147 -0.43 -3.71 18.51
N GLY A 148 0.09 -4.65 19.31
CA GLY A 148 -0.69 -5.28 20.38
C GLY A 148 -0.59 -4.44 21.65
#